data_AF-A0A9D1CEJ0-F1
#
_entry.id   AF-A0A9D1CEJ0-F1
#
_cell.length_a   1.000
_cell.length_b   1.000
_cell.length_c   1.000
_cell.angle_alpha   90.00
_cell.angle_beta   90.00
_cell.angle_gamma   90.00
#
_symmetry.space_group_name_H-M   'P 1'
#
loop_
_entity.id
_entity.type
_entity.pdbx_description
1 polymer ?
#
loop_
_entity_poly.entity_id
_entity_poly.type
_entity_poly.pdbx_seq_one_letter_code
_entity_poly.pdbx_strand_id
1 'polypeptide(L)'
;MINRAIWLVVMSGFLQASIDFSKHIVKDNTILEVTNVKANDFLNLREDPTVKGKKLYKIPHDAKNLMSFDKEIVKKLGKNIWIPIRLGFSEGFVNGWVKAKYVKLYQKFEALVEGDLLVIFPHFIEGKTKHGWILLNDSIEMEHYSGCDERENPELLIDWSRFDVRLKVHYTLQDVFDTEEIFETVEYDDLTTFGWFNEDAKTFNIKKVNRYGLDGYRYSVGVEGCGINYYFFKINGKVLIVREPFNLQLPRLKGTQKLPKNWKYDDKDEIMHYIIRHLRVF
;
A
#
# COMPACT_ATOMS: atom_id res chain seq x y z
N MET A 1 32.75 23.47 18.33
CA MET A 1 32.40 22.14 17.78
C MET A 1 31.52 21.43 18.79
N ILE A 2 30.20 21.49 18.59
CA ILE A 2 29.22 20.88 19.50
C ILE A 2 28.67 19.64 18.81
N ASN A 3 29.09 18.48 19.31
CA ASN A 3 28.56 17.18 18.95
C ASN A 3 27.06 17.11 19.31
N ARG A 4 26.18 17.26 18.33
CA ARG A 4 24.76 16.89 18.46
C ARG A 4 24.58 15.48 17.97
N ALA A 5 24.85 14.51 18.85
CA ALA A 5 24.30 13.17 18.72
C ALA A 5 22.80 13.27 19.02
N ILE A 6 21.99 13.43 17.98
CA ILE A 6 20.53 13.35 18.07
C ILE A 6 20.19 11.89 18.33
N TRP A 7 19.77 11.62 19.57
CA TRP A 7 19.12 10.38 19.96
C TRP A 7 17.81 10.25 19.19
N LEU A 8 17.83 9.50 18.09
CA LEU A 8 16.65 8.94 17.44
C LEU A 8 16.10 7.84 18.35
N VAL A 9 15.39 8.25 19.41
CA VAL A 9 14.48 7.37 20.11
C VAL A 9 13.29 7.16 19.17
N VAL A 10 13.37 6.10 18.38
CA VAL A 10 12.24 5.57 17.62
C VAL A 10 11.22 5.11 18.66
N MET A 11 10.32 6.02 19.05
CA MET A 11 9.09 5.72 19.77
C MET A 11 8.25 4.83 18.86
N SER A 12 8.49 3.53 18.96
CA SER A 12 7.65 2.46 18.41
C SER A 12 6.34 2.40 19.22
N GLY A 13 5.57 3.48 19.16
CA GLY A 13 4.16 3.45 19.51
C GLY A 13 3.44 2.67 18.42
N PHE A 14 3.31 1.36 18.61
CA PHE A 14 2.47 0.50 17.78
C PHE A 14 1.00 0.94 17.97
N LEU A 15 0.57 1.92 17.19
CA LEU A 15 -0.84 2.13 16.91
C LEU A 15 -1.27 1.03 15.94
N GLN A 16 -1.73 -0.09 16.50
CA GLN A 16 -2.39 -1.17 15.77
C GLN A 16 -3.72 -0.67 15.18
N ALA A 17 -3.65 0.02 14.05
CA ALA A 17 -4.69 -0.08 13.05
C ALA A 17 -4.39 -1.35 12.25
N SER A 18 -5.03 -2.46 12.61
CA SER A 18 -4.91 -3.71 11.85
C SER A 18 -5.70 -3.57 10.55
N ILE A 19 -5.12 -2.87 9.57
CA ILE A 19 -5.65 -2.87 8.21
C ILE A 19 -5.43 -4.28 7.66
N ASP A 20 -6.52 -4.90 7.20
CA ASP A 20 -6.54 -6.28 6.76
C ASP A 20 -6.10 -6.39 5.30
N PHE A 21 -4.78 -6.42 5.08
CA PHE A 21 -4.19 -6.56 3.75
C PHE A 21 -4.32 -7.98 3.15
N SER A 22 -5.06 -8.88 3.78
CA SER A 22 -5.23 -10.28 3.36
C SER A 22 -5.77 -10.42 1.95
N LYS A 23 -6.63 -9.48 1.55
CA LYS A 23 -7.26 -9.41 0.23
C LYS A 23 -6.21 -9.25 -0.89
N HIS A 24 -5.02 -8.71 -0.58
CA HIS A 24 -3.96 -8.38 -1.56
C HIS A 24 -2.92 -9.48 -1.73
N ILE A 25 -2.90 -10.47 -0.84
CA ILE A 25 -1.91 -11.55 -0.88
C ILE A 25 -2.41 -12.61 -1.87
N VAL A 26 -2.07 -12.43 -3.14
CA VAL A 26 -2.32 -13.40 -4.21
C VAL A 26 -1.06 -14.26 -4.38
N LYS A 27 -0.81 -15.18 -3.45
CA LYS A 27 0.19 -16.25 -3.63
C LYS A 27 -0.42 -17.58 -3.20
N ASP A 28 0.00 -18.68 -3.85
CA ASP A 28 -0.42 -20.05 -3.55
C ASP A 28 -0.21 -20.44 -2.07
N ASN A 29 0.69 -19.73 -1.40
CA ASN A 29 0.93 -19.81 0.04
C ASN A 29 0.82 -18.41 0.66
N THR A 30 -0.13 -18.23 1.57
CA THR A 30 -0.27 -17.00 2.37
C THR A 30 0.64 -17.10 3.59
N ILE A 31 1.59 -16.19 3.75
CA ILE A 31 2.48 -16.17 4.92
C ILE A 31 1.69 -15.66 6.13
N LEU A 32 1.82 -16.38 7.24
CA LEU A 32 1.12 -16.11 8.49
C LEU A 32 2.12 -15.85 9.61
N GLU A 33 1.65 -15.19 10.65
CA GLU A 33 2.37 -15.04 11.92
C GLU A 33 1.46 -15.44 13.07
N VAL A 34 2.09 -15.91 14.15
CA VAL A 34 1.37 -16.27 15.37
C VAL A 34 0.89 -15.01 16.06
N THR A 35 -0.35 -15.04 16.55
CA THR A 35 -0.95 -13.96 17.34
C THR A 35 -1.72 -14.57 18.51
N ASN A 36 -2.07 -13.76 19.52
CA ASN A 36 -2.81 -14.21 20.70
C ASN A 36 -2.15 -15.38 21.45
N VAL A 37 -0.82 -15.47 21.36
CA VAL A 37 0.04 -16.40 22.12
C VAL A 37 1.06 -15.55 22.88
N LYS A 38 1.27 -15.85 24.16
CA LYS A 38 2.23 -15.10 24.99
C LYS A 38 3.66 -15.35 24.50
N ALA A 39 4.58 -14.41 24.75
CA ALA A 39 5.98 -14.51 24.29
C ALA A 39 6.70 -15.81 24.68
N ASN A 40 6.32 -16.41 25.81
CA ASN A 40 6.92 -17.64 26.33
C ASN A 40 6.05 -18.88 26.11
N ASP A 41 5.03 -18.79 25.24
CA ASP A 41 4.05 -19.84 24.97
C ASP A 41 4.08 -20.26 23.49
N PHE A 42 3.36 -21.34 23.17
CA PHE A 42 3.42 -21.97 21.86
C PHE A 42 2.03 -22.26 21.30
N LEU A 43 1.85 -22.02 20.00
CA LEU A 43 0.72 -22.52 19.24
C LEU A 43 0.96 -23.99 18.86
N ASN A 44 0.03 -24.88 19.22
CA ASN A 44 0.16 -26.29 18.87
C ASN A 44 -0.31 -26.52 17.42
N LEU A 45 0.59 -26.99 16.55
CA LEU A 45 0.26 -27.58 15.27
C LEU A 45 -0.31 -28.99 15.48
N ARG A 46 -1.44 -29.31 14.85
CA ARG A 46 -2.09 -30.61 15.02
C ARG A 46 -2.28 -31.36 13.72
N GLU A 47 -2.35 -32.68 13.82
CA GLU A 47 -2.60 -33.56 12.68
C GLU A 47 -4.02 -33.41 12.13
N ASP A 48 -5.00 -33.21 13.03
CA ASP A 48 -6.41 -33.06 12.70
C ASP A 48 -6.98 -31.71 13.18
N PRO A 49 -8.06 -31.20 12.54
CA PRO A 49 -8.76 -29.99 12.94
C PRO A 49 -9.61 -30.18 14.21
N THR A 50 -9.01 -30.66 15.29
CA THR A 50 -9.67 -30.89 16.58
C THR A 50 -8.71 -30.70 17.76
N VAL A 51 -9.25 -30.29 18.91
CA VAL A 51 -8.48 -30.12 20.15
C VAL A 51 -7.91 -31.44 20.67
N LYS A 52 -8.48 -32.58 20.24
CA LYS A 52 -8.01 -33.93 20.58
C LYS A 52 -6.98 -34.47 19.58
N GLY A 53 -6.78 -33.82 18.43
CA GLY A 53 -5.86 -34.27 17.39
C GLY A 53 -4.42 -34.31 17.89
N LYS A 54 -3.61 -35.25 17.39
CA LYS A 54 -2.21 -35.40 17.80
C LYS A 54 -1.45 -34.08 17.59
N LYS A 55 -0.64 -33.68 18.57
CA LYS A 55 0.23 -32.50 18.45
C LYS A 55 1.44 -32.90 17.61
N LEU A 56 1.63 -32.23 16.48
CA LEU A 56 2.76 -32.45 15.58
C LEU A 56 3.95 -31.59 15.98
N TYR A 57 3.69 -30.32 16.33
CA TYR A 57 4.75 -29.35 16.61
C TYR A 57 4.26 -28.24 17.54
N LYS A 58 5.20 -27.59 18.26
CA LYS A 58 4.97 -26.41 19.08
C LYS A 58 5.55 -25.18 18.39
N ILE A 59 4.69 -24.38 17.79
CA ILE A 59 5.06 -23.18 17.05
C ILE A 59 5.29 -22.04 18.06
N PRO A 60 6.49 -21.43 18.12
CA PRO A 60 6.74 -20.30 19.01
C PRO A 60 5.98 -19.04 18.56
N HIS A 61 5.76 -18.11 19.48
CA HIS A 61 4.98 -16.89 19.22
C HIS A 61 5.56 -15.99 18.12
N ASP A 62 6.86 -16.07 17.86
CA ASP A 62 7.63 -15.26 16.91
C ASP A 62 7.99 -16.02 15.63
N ALA A 63 7.37 -17.18 15.40
CA ALA A 63 7.60 -17.99 14.21
C ALA A 63 7.27 -17.22 12.91
N LYS A 64 8.23 -17.18 11.99
CA LYS A 64 8.13 -16.47 10.68
C LYS A 64 7.99 -17.42 9.47
N ASN A 65 7.87 -18.71 9.73
CA ASN A 65 7.90 -19.80 8.75
C ASN A 65 6.53 -20.46 8.55
N LEU A 66 5.43 -19.78 8.91
CA LEU A 66 4.07 -20.29 8.74
C LEU A 66 3.49 -19.83 7.42
N MET A 67 2.87 -20.77 6.72
CA MET A 67 2.16 -20.53 5.48
C MET A 67 0.81 -21.24 5.52
N SER A 68 -0.21 -20.68 4.88
CA SER A 68 -1.47 -21.37 4.61
C SER A 68 -1.62 -21.59 3.12
N PHE A 69 -2.04 -22.79 2.74
CA PHE A 69 -2.45 -23.15 1.37
C PHE A 69 -3.98 -23.18 1.23
N ASP A 70 -4.72 -22.74 2.25
CA ASP A 70 -6.17 -22.55 2.20
C ASP A 70 -6.51 -21.30 1.37
N LYS A 71 -7.15 -21.49 0.23
CA LYS A 71 -7.57 -20.41 -0.69
C LYS A 71 -8.56 -19.43 -0.05
N GLU A 72 -9.21 -19.82 1.05
CA GLU A 72 -10.15 -18.97 1.79
C GLU A 72 -9.63 -18.55 3.17
N ILE A 73 -8.32 -18.69 3.41
CA ILE A 73 -7.70 -18.41 4.71
C ILE A 73 -8.14 -17.07 5.30
N VAL A 74 -8.17 -16.05 4.46
CA VAL A 74 -8.59 -14.68 4.77
C VAL A 74 -9.92 -14.63 5.51
N LYS A 75 -10.93 -15.35 5.01
CA LYS A 75 -12.28 -15.38 5.61
C LYS A 75 -12.32 -16.09 6.96
N LYS A 76 -11.27 -16.84 7.31
CA LYS A 76 -11.19 -17.70 8.49
C LYS A 76 -10.33 -17.09 9.60
N LEU A 77 -9.39 -16.18 9.28
CA LEU A 77 -8.52 -15.51 10.26
C LEU A 77 -9.33 -14.83 11.38
N GLY A 78 -8.77 -14.85 12.60
CA GLY A 78 -9.43 -14.30 13.79
C GLY A 78 -10.59 -15.14 14.36
N LYS A 79 -11.15 -16.09 13.59
CA LYS A 79 -12.28 -16.92 14.02
C LYS A 79 -11.82 -18.19 14.74
N ASN A 80 -12.70 -18.77 15.55
CA ASN A 80 -12.42 -20.01 16.28
C ASN A 80 -12.57 -21.29 15.41
N ILE A 81 -12.07 -21.26 14.19
CA ILE A 81 -12.10 -22.36 13.20
C ILE A 81 -10.71 -22.91 12.98
N TRP A 82 -10.63 -24.16 12.53
CA TRP A 82 -9.37 -24.78 12.15
C TRP A 82 -9.04 -24.43 10.71
N ILE A 83 -7.76 -24.17 10.48
CA ILE A 83 -7.21 -23.87 9.16
C ILE A 83 -5.98 -24.74 8.92
N PRO A 84 -5.78 -25.21 7.69
CA PRO A 84 -4.60 -25.96 7.34
C PRO A 84 -3.42 -24.99 7.14
N ILE A 85 -2.28 -25.31 7.73
CA ILE A 85 -1.05 -24.57 7.58
C ILE A 85 0.12 -25.50 7.25
N ARG A 86 1.17 -24.90 6.71
CA ARG A 86 2.46 -25.49 6.38
C ARG A 86 3.53 -24.73 7.15
N LEU A 87 4.34 -25.45 7.91
CA LEU A 87 5.45 -24.91 8.67
C LEU A 87 6.77 -25.29 8.00
N GLY A 88 7.58 -24.32 7.59
CA GLY A 88 8.83 -24.55 6.86
C GLY A 88 10.06 -24.77 7.75
N PHE A 89 10.90 -25.72 7.39
CA PHE A 89 12.18 -26.04 8.02
C PHE A 89 13.28 -26.11 6.95
N SER A 90 14.55 -26.13 7.36
CA SER A 90 15.68 -26.30 6.42
C SER A 90 15.59 -27.59 5.60
N GLU A 91 15.00 -28.64 6.15
CA GLU A 91 14.92 -29.98 5.55
C GLU A 91 13.57 -30.26 4.87
N GLY A 92 12.62 -29.31 4.89
CA GLY A 92 11.30 -29.50 4.28
C GLY A 92 10.17 -28.80 5.01
N PHE A 93 8.99 -29.42 5.06
CA PHE A 93 7.79 -28.82 5.65
C PHE A 93 6.99 -29.80 6.50
N VAL A 94 6.35 -29.31 7.55
CA VAL A 94 5.32 -30.04 8.31
C VAL A 94 3.97 -29.41 8.05
N ASN A 95 3.03 -30.18 7.50
CA ASN A 95 1.65 -29.75 7.31
C ASN A 95 0.80 -30.12 8.54
N GLY A 96 -0.18 -29.29 8.87
CA GLY A 96 -1.12 -29.58 9.95
C GLY A 96 -2.18 -28.50 10.10
N TRP A 97 -2.84 -28.47 11.25
CA TRP A 97 -3.96 -27.60 11.54
C TRP A 97 -3.69 -26.75 12.78
N VAL A 98 -4.11 -25.49 12.72
CA VAL A 98 -4.13 -24.57 13.86
C VAL A 98 -5.49 -23.87 13.93
N LYS A 99 -5.80 -23.28 15.09
CA LYS A 99 -6.96 -22.40 15.21
C LYS A 99 -6.64 -21.03 14.61
N ALA A 100 -7.47 -20.56 13.69
CA ALA A 100 -7.28 -19.33 12.94
C ALA A 100 -7.25 -18.07 13.82
N LYS A 101 -7.85 -18.10 15.01
CA LYS A 101 -7.74 -17.01 16.01
C LYS A 101 -6.32 -16.82 16.59
N TYR A 102 -5.40 -17.76 16.40
CA TYR A 102 -4.02 -17.68 16.87
C TYR A 102 -3.01 -17.37 15.75
N VAL A 103 -3.51 -17.05 14.56
CA VAL A 103 -2.68 -16.57 13.48
C VAL A 103 -3.31 -15.34 12.85
N LYS A 104 -2.47 -14.50 12.27
CA LYS A 104 -2.86 -13.43 11.38
C LYS A 104 -1.94 -13.47 10.18
N LEU A 105 -2.21 -12.64 9.18
CA LEU A 105 -1.26 -12.49 8.09
C LEU A 105 0.07 -11.98 8.64
N TYR A 106 1.15 -12.50 8.10
CA TYR A 106 2.44 -11.88 8.32
C TYR A 106 2.48 -10.54 7.60
N GLN A 107 2.52 -9.45 8.37
CA GLN A 107 2.61 -8.10 7.84
C GLN A 107 4.09 -7.69 7.80
N LYS A 108 4.82 -8.10 6.76
CA LYS A 108 6.13 -7.52 6.49
C LYS A 108 5.93 -6.16 5.85
N PHE A 109 6.56 -5.15 6.43
CA PHE A 109 6.61 -3.79 5.90
C PHE A 109 8.04 -3.50 5.42
N GLU A 110 8.12 -2.63 4.44
CA GLU A 110 9.34 -2.03 3.94
C GLU A 110 9.29 -0.53 4.20
N ALA A 111 10.46 0.11 4.17
CA ALA A 111 10.59 1.53 4.39
C ALA A 111 11.52 2.13 3.33
N LEU A 112 11.14 3.29 2.80
CA LEU A 112 11.96 4.08 1.91
C LEU A 112 12.07 5.50 2.43
N VAL A 113 13.24 6.08 2.23
CA VAL A 113 13.55 7.47 2.58
C VAL A 113 14.02 8.18 1.32
N GLU A 114 13.47 9.36 1.07
CA GLU A 114 13.89 10.27 0.00
C GLU A 114 13.76 11.71 0.49
N GLY A 115 14.88 12.43 0.54
CA GLY A 115 14.94 13.75 1.18
C GLY A 115 14.39 13.72 2.61
N ASP A 116 13.39 14.55 2.88
CA ASP A 116 12.75 14.68 4.19
C ASP A 116 11.53 13.75 4.38
N LEU A 117 11.30 12.80 3.46
CA LEU A 117 10.15 11.92 3.49
C LEU A 117 10.57 10.47 3.79
N LEU A 118 10.03 9.90 4.87
CA LEU A 118 10.06 8.47 5.18
C LEU A 118 8.67 7.87 4.94
N VAL A 119 8.61 6.81 4.14
CA VAL A 119 7.38 6.08 3.79
C VAL A 119 7.53 4.63 4.24
N ILE A 120 6.56 4.14 5.01
CA ILE A 120 6.45 2.75 5.44
C ILE A 120 5.27 2.12 4.69
N PHE A 121 5.50 1.00 4.01
CA PHE A 121 4.51 0.37 3.14
C PHE A 121 4.57 -1.16 3.20
N PRO A 122 3.47 -1.87 2.88
CA PRO A 122 3.48 -3.33 2.86
C PRO A 122 4.46 -3.91 1.83
N HIS A 123 5.19 -4.98 2.19
CA HIS A 123 6.22 -5.61 1.34
C HIS A 123 5.73 -6.20 0.00
N PHE A 124 4.42 -6.35 -0.19
CA PHE A 124 3.88 -6.78 -1.48
C PHE A 124 3.80 -5.63 -2.49
N ILE A 125 3.97 -4.39 -2.03
CA ILE A 125 4.13 -3.22 -2.88
C ILE A 125 5.62 -3.04 -3.13
N GLU A 126 5.99 -2.90 -4.39
CA GLU A 126 7.35 -2.56 -4.80
C GLU A 126 7.59 -1.07 -4.56
N GLY A 127 8.67 -0.75 -3.85
CA GLY A 127 9.10 0.63 -3.63
C GLY A 127 10.44 0.93 -4.29
N LYS A 128 10.59 2.12 -4.86
CA LYS A 128 11.90 2.66 -5.27
C LYS A 128 11.93 4.18 -5.21
N THR A 129 13.12 4.77 -5.18
CA THR A 129 13.30 6.21 -5.31
C THR A 129 13.76 6.57 -6.72
N LYS A 130 13.27 7.70 -7.26
CA LYS A 130 13.70 8.23 -8.56
C LYS A 130 13.41 9.73 -8.63
N HIS A 131 14.45 10.54 -8.89
CA HIS A 131 14.33 12.00 -9.08
C HIS A 131 13.57 12.72 -7.93
N GLY A 132 13.90 12.41 -6.67
CA GLY A 132 13.21 13.00 -5.52
C GLY A 132 11.82 12.45 -5.22
N TRP A 133 11.33 11.49 -6.01
CA TRP A 133 10.07 10.80 -5.76
C TRP A 133 10.29 9.44 -5.12
N ILE A 134 9.42 9.07 -4.18
CA ILE A 134 9.20 7.68 -3.77
C ILE A 134 8.08 7.12 -4.65
N LEU A 135 8.37 6.07 -5.40
CA LEU A 135 7.44 5.38 -6.27
C LEU A 135 7.03 4.08 -5.59
N LEU A 136 5.72 3.89 -5.43
CA LEU A 136 5.11 2.69 -4.89
C LEU A 136 4.25 2.07 -5.98
N ASN A 137 4.59 0.86 -6.41
CA ASN A 137 3.90 0.14 -7.46
C ASN A 137 3.56 -1.30 -7.06
N ASP A 138 2.42 -1.79 -7.53
CA ASP A 138 2.09 -3.20 -7.52
C ASP A 138 1.36 -3.53 -8.82
N SER A 139 1.87 -4.51 -9.55
CA SER A 139 1.36 -4.93 -10.84
C SER A 139 1.21 -6.45 -10.90
N ILE A 140 0.33 -6.90 -11.77
CA ILE A 140 0.18 -8.31 -12.09
C ILE A 140 0.40 -8.53 -13.58
N GLU A 141 1.03 -9.65 -13.90
CA GLU A 141 1.21 -10.09 -15.29
C GLU A 141 -0.18 -10.45 -15.86
N MET A 142 -0.68 -9.59 -16.75
CA MET A 142 -1.95 -9.73 -17.44
C MET A 142 -1.93 -8.96 -18.76
N GLU A 143 -2.13 -9.69 -19.85
CA GLU A 143 -2.26 -9.12 -21.19
C GLU A 143 -3.54 -8.29 -21.33
N HIS A 144 -3.40 -6.99 -21.55
CA HIS A 144 -4.52 -6.07 -21.71
C HIS A 144 -4.18 -4.89 -22.62
N TYR A 145 -5.20 -4.23 -23.15
CA TYR A 145 -5.06 -2.91 -23.76
C TYR A 145 -5.52 -1.86 -22.76
N SER A 146 -4.83 -0.73 -22.75
CA SER A 146 -5.28 0.42 -21.97
C SER A 146 -6.69 0.84 -22.42
N GLY A 147 -7.55 1.11 -21.45
CA GLY A 147 -8.85 1.73 -21.71
C GLY A 147 -8.67 3.10 -22.35
N CYS A 148 -7.63 3.83 -21.94
CA CYS A 148 -7.30 5.18 -22.42
C CYS A 148 -6.62 5.23 -23.79
N ASP A 149 -6.34 4.08 -24.42
CA ASP A 149 -5.65 4.04 -25.71
C ASP A 149 -6.66 3.98 -26.85
N GLU A 150 -7.01 5.15 -27.37
CA GLU A 150 -7.98 5.30 -28.46
C GLU A 150 -7.37 5.18 -29.87
N ARG A 151 -6.08 4.83 -29.98
CA ARG A 151 -5.44 4.61 -31.28
C ARG A 151 -6.10 3.42 -32.01
N GLU A 152 -6.09 3.46 -33.34
CA GLU A 152 -6.61 2.36 -34.18
C GLU A 152 -5.92 1.02 -33.89
N ASN A 153 -4.63 1.06 -33.56
CA ASN A 153 -3.84 -0.09 -33.16
C ASN A 153 -3.31 0.12 -31.73
N PRO A 154 -4.11 -0.22 -30.69
CA PRO A 154 -3.70 -0.01 -29.32
C PRO A 154 -2.56 -0.94 -28.93
N GLU A 155 -1.70 -0.46 -28.04
CA GLU A 155 -0.53 -1.23 -27.58
C GLU A 155 -0.96 -2.33 -26.61
N LEU A 156 -0.44 -3.54 -26.82
CA LEU A 156 -0.64 -4.64 -25.89
C LEU A 156 0.30 -4.48 -24.69
N LEU A 157 -0.30 -4.34 -23.51
CA LEU A 157 0.40 -4.25 -22.23
C LEU A 157 0.41 -5.63 -21.56
N ILE A 158 1.54 -6.00 -20.96
CA ILE A 158 1.73 -7.31 -20.30
C ILE A 158 1.54 -7.19 -18.78
N ASP A 159 1.69 -6.00 -18.20
CA ASP A 159 1.56 -5.77 -16.76
C ASP A 159 0.44 -4.79 -16.46
N TRP A 160 -0.56 -5.23 -15.69
CA TRP A 160 -1.63 -4.36 -15.21
C TRP A 160 -1.29 -3.85 -13.81
N SER A 161 -1.06 -2.53 -13.70
CA SER A 161 -0.84 -1.88 -12.40
C SER A 161 -2.13 -1.82 -11.59
N ARG A 162 -2.10 -2.43 -10.40
CA ARG A 162 -3.19 -2.40 -9.40
C ARG A 162 -2.99 -1.25 -8.42
N PHE A 163 -1.75 -0.82 -8.25
CA PHE A 163 -1.34 0.28 -7.38
C PHE A 163 -0.20 1.02 -8.07
N ASP A 164 -0.36 2.30 -8.36
CA ASP A 164 0.70 3.21 -8.79
C ASP A 164 0.47 4.53 -8.06
N VAL A 165 1.40 4.84 -7.16
CA VAL A 165 1.38 6.07 -6.37
C VAL A 165 2.80 6.59 -6.26
N ARG A 166 2.96 7.91 -6.40
CA ARG A 166 4.25 8.57 -6.17
C ARG A 166 4.09 9.64 -5.10
N LEU A 167 5.06 9.70 -4.19
CA LEU A 167 5.08 10.66 -3.10
C LEU A 167 6.34 11.50 -3.16
N LYS A 168 6.21 12.79 -2.90
CA LYS A 168 7.33 13.74 -2.80
C LYS A 168 6.96 14.85 -1.82
N VAL A 169 7.97 15.41 -1.15
CA VAL A 169 7.78 16.53 -0.21
C VAL A 169 8.57 17.73 -0.71
N HIS A 170 7.95 18.91 -0.57
CA HIS A 170 8.52 20.23 -0.85
C HIS A 170 8.41 21.13 0.39
N TYR A 171 9.25 22.15 0.53
CA TYR A 171 9.18 23.04 1.69
C TYR A 171 7.99 23.99 1.60
N THR A 172 7.75 24.54 0.41
CA THR A 172 6.65 25.46 0.16
C THR A 172 5.86 25.05 -1.07
N LEU A 173 4.69 25.67 -1.25
CA LEU A 173 3.94 25.49 -2.49
C LEU A 173 4.64 26.21 -3.66
N GLN A 174 5.43 27.26 -3.41
CA GLN A 174 6.23 27.91 -4.46
C GLN A 174 7.24 26.91 -5.05
N ASP A 175 7.95 26.16 -4.20
CA ASP A 175 8.92 25.16 -4.66
C ASP A 175 8.28 24.13 -5.61
N VAL A 176 7.00 23.81 -5.38
CA VAL A 176 6.24 22.90 -6.25
C VAL A 176 6.10 23.51 -7.64
N PHE A 177 5.73 24.78 -7.75
CA PHE A 177 5.59 25.48 -9.03
C PHE A 177 6.93 25.65 -9.74
N ASP A 178 8.00 25.86 -8.98
CA ASP A 178 9.34 26.06 -9.54
C ASP A 178 9.99 24.76 -10.05
N THR A 179 9.57 23.60 -9.55
CA THR A 179 10.27 22.32 -9.80
C THR A 179 9.45 21.23 -10.44
N GLU A 180 8.11 21.30 -10.39
CA GLU A 180 7.26 20.29 -11.01
C GLU A 180 6.77 20.78 -12.38
N GLU A 181 7.13 20.03 -13.43
CA GLU A 181 6.82 20.34 -14.85
C GLU A 181 5.32 20.62 -15.10
N ILE A 182 4.45 20.10 -14.25
CA ILE A 182 2.99 20.27 -14.35
C ILE A 182 2.51 21.72 -14.17
N PHE A 183 3.35 22.60 -13.64
CA PHE A 183 3.04 24.00 -13.42
C PHE A 183 3.84 24.95 -14.32
N GLU A 184 4.61 24.44 -15.30
CA GLU A 184 5.44 25.29 -16.19
C GLU A 184 4.65 26.38 -16.93
N THR A 185 3.36 26.15 -17.19
CA THR A 185 2.50 27.09 -17.92
C THR A 185 1.58 27.91 -17.03
N VAL A 186 1.74 27.84 -15.70
CA VAL A 186 0.81 28.47 -14.76
C VAL A 186 1.58 29.32 -13.74
N GLU A 187 1.19 30.59 -13.63
CA GLU A 187 1.80 31.49 -12.66
C GLU A 187 1.31 31.17 -11.24
N TYR A 188 2.23 31.20 -10.27
CA TYR A 188 1.94 30.90 -8.87
C TYR A 188 0.86 31.82 -8.28
N ASP A 189 0.93 33.12 -8.59
CA ASP A 189 0.04 34.14 -8.07
C ASP A 189 -1.39 34.03 -8.61
N ASP A 190 -1.58 33.40 -9.77
CA ASP A 190 -2.92 33.14 -10.35
C ASP A 190 -3.70 32.09 -9.56
N LEU A 191 -2.98 31.20 -8.86
CA LEU A 191 -3.54 30.01 -8.22
C LEU A 191 -3.50 30.04 -6.71
N THR A 192 -2.81 31.00 -6.11
CA THR A 192 -2.52 30.97 -4.68
C THR A 192 -2.84 32.28 -3.99
N THR A 193 -3.25 32.17 -2.73
CA THR A 193 -3.44 33.29 -1.80
C THR A 193 -2.80 32.90 -0.48
N PHE A 194 -1.96 33.78 0.09
CA PHE A 194 -1.24 33.52 1.35
C PHE A 194 -0.41 32.22 1.36
N GLY A 195 0.25 31.91 0.24
CA GLY A 195 1.16 30.77 0.17
C GLY A 195 0.48 29.42 -0.10
N TRP A 196 -0.83 29.41 -0.36
CA TRP A 196 -1.63 28.19 -0.54
C TRP A 196 -2.69 28.35 -1.63
N PHE A 197 -3.24 27.25 -2.14
CA PHE A 197 -4.22 27.28 -3.22
C PHE A 197 -5.45 28.14 -2.89
N ASN A 198 -5.82 29.01 -3.83
CA ASN A 198 -7.01 29.84 -3.78
C ASN A 198 -8.24 28.99 -4.17
N GLU A 199 -9.29 29.05 -3.35
CA GLU A 199 -10.56 28.34 -3.59
C GLU A 199 -11.34 28.91 -4.78
N ASP A 200 -11.14 30.19 -5.08
CA ASP A 200 -11.83 30.90 -6.17
C ASP A 200 -11.13 30.77 -7.52
N ALA A 201 -9.97 30.08 -7.58
CA ALA A 201 -9.25 29.77 -8.81
C ALA A 201 -9.99 28.70 -9.64
N LYS A 202 -11.18 29.05 -10.14
CA LYS A 202 -12.07 28.18 -10.94
C LYS A 202 -11.43 27.74 -12.26
N THR A 203 -10.41 28.46 -12.73
CA THR A 203 -9.78 28.30 -14.05
C THR A 203 -8.94 27.04 -14.20
N PHE A 204 -8.48 26.42 -13.11
CA PHE A 204 -7.49 25.32 -13.20
C PHE A 204 -7.95 23.98 -12.60
N ASN A 205 -9.25 23.76 -12.43
CA ASN A 205 -9.80 22.47 -11.92
C ASN A 205 -9.16 22.00 -10.60
N ILE A 206 -8.67 22.94 -9.79
CA ILE A 206 -8.15 22.68 -8.45
C ILE A 206 -9.35 22.58 -7.51
N LYS A 207 -9.47 21.46 -6.78
CA LYS A 207 -10.62 21.18 -5.92
C LYS A 207 -10.15 20.81 -4.52
N LYS A 208 -10.79 21.39 -3.50
CA LYS A 208 -10.66 20.90 -2.14
C LYS A 208 -11.11 19.44 -2.05
N VAL A 209 -10.33 18.64 -1.32
CA VAL A 209 -10.62 17.23 -1.09
C VAL A 209 -10.24 16.84 0.33
N ASN A 210 -10.97 15.88 0.88
CA ASN A 210 -10.50 15.08 2.00
C ASN A 210 -10.13 13.70 1.42
N ARG A 211 -8.85 13.34 1.48
CA ARG A 211 -8.33 12.12 0.87
C ARG A 211 -7.30 11.49 1.79
N TYR A 212 -7.39 10.18 2.00
CA TYR A 212 -6.54 9.42 2.91
C TYR A 212 -6.52 9.94 4.36
N GLY A 213 -7.58 10.66 4.78
CA GLY A 213 -7.67 11.26 6.11
C GLY A 213 -6.95 12.60 6.24
N LEU A 214 -6.53 13.22 5.13
CA LEU A 214 -5.95 14.55 5.08
C LEU A 214 -6.84 15.49 4.27
N ASP A 215 -6.99 16.72 4.77
CA ASP A 215 -7.58 17.82 4.01
C ASP A 215 -6.50 18.44 3.11
N GLY A 216 -6.87 18.70 1.86
CA GLY A 216 -5.94 19.21 0.87
C GLY A 216 -6.63 19.61 -0.41
N TYR A 217 -5.85 19.67 -1.48
CA TYR A 217 -6.30 20.10 -2.80
C TYR A 217 -5.93 19.05 -3.83
N ARG A 218 -6.79 18.84 -4.82
CA ARG A 218 -6.55 17.98 -5.97
C ARG A 218 -6.51 18.82 -7.23
N TYR A 219 -5.45 18.67 -8.01
CA TYR A 219 -5.35 19.10 -9.40
C TYR A 219 -5.37 17.86 -10.30
N SER A 220 -6.11 17.91 -11.40
CA SER A 220 -6.26 16.77 -12.32
C SER A 220 -5.85 17.19 -13.71
N VAL A 221 -4.89 16.46 -14.30
CA VAL A 221 -4.46 16.64 -15.71
C VAL A 221 -4.87 15.39 -16.48
N GLY A 222 -5.57 15.57 -17.60
CA GLY A 222 -6.02 14.45 -18.42
C GLY A 222 -7.20 14.78 -19.31
N VAL A 223 -7.60 13.82 -20.14
CA VAL A 223 -8.73 13.89 -21.07
C VAL A 223 -9.56 12.60 -20.96
N GLU A 224 -10.86 12.69 -21.23
CA GLU A 224 -11.75 11.53 -21.46
C GLU A 224 -11.72 10.45 -20.35
N GLY A 225 -11.61 10.90 -19.10
CA GLY A 225 -11.63 10.01 -17.93
C GLY A 225 -10.29 9.31 -17.66
N CYS A 226 -9.23 9.74 -18.32
CA CYS A 226 -7.88 9.24 -18.18
C CYS A 226 -6.91 10.36 -17.84
N GLY A 227 -6.03 10.14 -16.88
CA GLY A 227 -5.07 11.16 -16.51
C GLY A 227 -4.37 10.89 -15.19
N ILE A 228 -3.93 11.98 -14.58
CA ILE A 228 -3.17 11.99 -13.34
C ILE A 228 -3.81 12.98 -12.37
N ASN A 229 -4.07 12.52 -11.16
CA ASN A 229 -4.39 13.36 -10.03
C ASN A 229 -3.12 13.70 -9.27
N TYR A 230 -2.96 14.97 -8.96
CA TYR A 230 -1.99 15.50 -8.02
C TYR A 230 -2.74 15.97 -6.79
N TYR A 231 -2.46 15.35 -5.65
CA TYR A 231 -3.00 15.75 -4.37
C TYR A 231 -1.93 16.49 -3.58
N PHE A 232 -2.30 17.62 -2.98
CA PHE A 232 -1.42 18.47 -2.21
C PHE A 232 -1.93 18.55 -0.79
N PHE A 233 -1.10 18.13 0.17
CA PHE A 233 -1.43 18.16 1.59
C PHE A 233 -0.37 18.94 2.35
N LYS A 234 -0.79 19.73 3.33
CA LYS A 234 0.13 20.37 4.27
C LYS A 234 0.46 19.39 5.39
N ILE A 235 1.74 19.10 5.60
CA ILE A 235 2.19 18.17 6.65
C ILE A 235 3.47 18.71 7.29
N ASN A 236 3.47 18.87 8.62
CA ASN A 236 4.62 19.40 9.39
C ASN A 236 5.23 20.68 8.80
N GLY A 237 4.39 21.60 8.29
CA GLY A 237 4.85 22.85 7.69
C GLY A 237 5.38 22.75 6.25
N LYS A 238 5.42 21.55 5.68
CA LYS A 238 5.83 21.24 4.30
C LYS A 238 4.63 20.84 3.44
N VAL A 239 4.88 20.64 2.15
CA VAL A 239 3.88 20.22 1.15
C VAL A 239 4.17 18.79 0.72
N LEU A 240 3.28 17.86 1.04
CA LEU A 240 3.28 16.52 0.49
C LEU A 240 2.49 16.52 -0.82
N ILE A 241 3.14 16.08 -1.89
CA ILE A 241 2.49 15.78 -3.16
C ILE A 241 2.29 14.27 -3.26
N VAL A 242 1.06 13.85 -3.56
CA VAL A 242 0.73 12.48 -3.94
C VAL A 242 0.25 12.49 -5.38
N ARG A 243 0.99 11.82 -6.26
CA ARG A 243 0.65 11.66 -7.67
C ARG A 243 0.04 10.28 -7.89
N GLU A 244 -1.15 10.24 -8.50
CA GLU A 244 -1.85 9.00 -8.81
C GLU A 244 -2.49 9.03 -10.20
N PRO A 245 -2.26 8.03 -11.04
CA PRO A 245 -3.03 7.88 -12.26
C PRO A 245 -4.50 7.58 -11.92
N PHE A 246 -5.40 8.11 -12.73
CA PHE A 246 -6.81 7.71 -12.75
C PHE A 246 -7.17 7.21 -14.15
N ASN A 247 -7.92 6.13 -14.18
CA ASN A 247 -8.48 5.58 -15.40
C ASN A 247 -9.91 5.13 -15.11
N LEU A 248 -10.87 5.91 -15.63
CA LEU A 248 -12.30 5.59 -15.53
C LEU A 248 -12.73 4.55 -16.56
N GLN A 249 -11.86 4.25 -17.53
CA GLN A 249 -12.09 3.25 -18.57
C GLN A 249 -11.45 1.91 -18.15
N LEU A 250 -12.26 0.86 -18.03
CA LEU A 250 -11.74 -0.46 -17.69
C LEU A 250 -10.75 -0.95 -18.77
N PRO A 251 -9.68 -1.67 -18.38
CA PRO A 251 -8.77 -2.25 -19.35
C PRO A 251 -9.52 -3.24 -20.26
N ARG A 252 -9.19 -3.24 -21.55
CA ARG A 252 -9.75 -4.18 -22.53
C ARG A 252 -8.90 -5.44 -22.51
N LEU A 253 -9.44 -6.53 -21.98
CA LEU A 253 -8.68 -7.78 -21.85
C LEU A 253 -8.47 -8.47 -23.20
N LYS A 254 -7.31 -9.11 -23.39
CA LYS A 254 -7.05 -9.91 -24.58
C LYS A 254 -7.71 -11.29 -24.46
N GLY A 255 -8.56 -11.65 -25.42
CA GLY A 255 -9.21 -12.96 -25.49
C GLY A 255 -10.29 -13.16 -24.42
N THR A 256 -10.27 -14.33 -23.76
CA THR A 256 -11.28 -14.75 -22.77
C THR A 256 -10.86 -14.55 -21.32
N GLN A 257 -9.78 -13.79 -21.09
CA GLN A 257 -9.31 -13.46 -19.74
C GLN A 257 -10.40 -12.71 -18.96
N LYS A 258 -10.40 -12.87 -17.64
CA LYS A 258 -11.32 -12.19 -16.72
C LYS A 258 -10.51 -11.40 -15.70
N LEU A 259 -11.02 -10.24 -15.30
CA LEU A 259 -10.42 -9.46 -14.22
C LEU A 259 -10.33 -10.30 -12.93
N PRO A 260 -9.23 -10.22 -12.18
CA PRO A 260 -9.13 -10.82 -10.86
C PRO A 260 -10.29 -10.34 -9.97
N LYS A 261 -11.07 -11.29 -9.44
CA LYS A 261 -12.29 -10.99 -8.68
C LYS A 261 -12.07 -10.28 -7.32
N ASN A 262 -10.82 -10.14 -6.88
CA ASN A 262 -10.50 -9.89 -5.47
C ASN A 262 -9.96 -8.48 -5.17
N TRP A 263 -9.72 -7.63 -6.17
CA TRP A 263 -9.22 -6.27 -5.94
C TRP A 263 -10.33 -5.25 -6.14
N LYS A 264 -10.72 -4.55 -5.08
CA LYS A 264 -11.68 -3.45 -5.13
C LYS A 264 -10.93 -2.11 -5.14
N TYR A 265 -11.53 -1.09 -5.74
CA TYR A 265 -10.97 0.27 -5.71
C TYR A 265 -10.72 0.78 -4.27
N ASP A 266 -11.59 0.38 -3.32
CA ASP A 266 -11.48 0.72 -1.89
C ASP A 266 -10.18 0.24 -1.24
N ASP A 267 -9.55 -0.79 -1.81
CA ASP A 267 -8.34 -1.37 -1.26
C ASP A 267 -7.12 -0.45 -1.45
N LYS A 268 -7.08 0.34 -2.54
CA LYS A 268 -6.05 1.37 -2.74
C LYS A 268 -6.15 2.44 -1.66
N ASP A 269 -7.37 2.84 -1.30
CA ASP A 269 -7.62 3.86 -0.29
C ASP A 269 -7.25 3.37 1.11
N GLU A 270 -7.54 2.12 1.44
CA GLU A 270 -7.10 1.49 2.70
C GLU A 270 -5.57 1.46 2.82
N ILE A 271 -4.87 1.03 1.76
CA ILE A 271 -3.40 1.02 1.69
C ILE A 271 -2.82 2.43 1.82
N MET A 272 -3.36 3.39 1.08
CA MET A 272 -2.87 4.76 1.13
C MET A 272 -3.15 5.42 2.48
N HIS A 273 -4.29 5.15 3.11
CA HIS A 273 -4.57 5.63 4.45
C HIS A 273 -3.56 5.06 5.47
N TYR A 274 -3.19 3.78 5.35
CA TYR A 274 -2.10 3.20 6.15
C TYR A 274 -0.79 3.95 5.95
N ILE A 275 -0.37 4.08 4.69
CA ILE A 275 0.90 4.72 4.33
C ILE A 275 0.93 6.14 4.89
N ILE A 276 -0.12 6.92 4.63
CA ILE A 276 -0.19 8.32 5.05
C ILE A 276 -0.14 8.46 6.58
N ARG A 277 -0.83 7.60 7.32
CA ARG A 277 -0.82 7.60 8.79
C ARG A 277 0.57 7.29 9.37
N HIS A 278 1.38 6.50 8.68
CA HIS A 278 2.70 6.07 9.16
C HIS A 278 3.88 6.81 8.51
N LEU A 279 3.61 7.66 7.52
CA LEU A 279 4.61 8.50 6.89
C LEU A 279 5.24 9.45 7.93
N ARG A 280 6.50 9.81 7.74
CA ARG A 280 7.15 10.88 8.52
C ARG A 280 7.74 11.91 7.57
N VAL A 281 7.47 13.17 7.88
CA VAL A 281 8.12 14.33 7.27
C VAL A 281 8.97 15.00 8.33
N PHE A 282 10.28 15.07 8.07
CA PHE A 282 11.28 15.67 8.95
C PHE A 282 11.42 17.17 8.71
#